data_AF-A0A0F8Z2Z0-F1
#
_entry.id   AF-A0A0F8Z2Z0-F1
#
_cell.length_a   1.000
_cell.length_b   1.000
_cell.length_c   1.000
_cell.angle_alpha   90.00
_cell.angle_beta   90.00
_cell.angle_gamma   90.00
#
_symmetry.space_group_name_H-M   'P 1'
#
loop_
_entity.id
_entity.type
_entity.pdbx_description
1 polymer ?
#
loop_
_entity_poly.entity_id
_entity_poly.type
_entity_poly.pdbx_seq_one_letter_code
_entity_poly.pdbx_strand_id
1 'polypeptide(L)'
;MLGLTRVRSLADQMSNLDNELAELTTEMTAEISRPDLTLKALLATSAELETLLAQSSFRFGATGAYEALVNQRIAVLRETRMGGRQTFAEFMMRRYDPSMRTVKAAEKRLHEMSDRAIRAGNLLRTRVDVERSAQNQLLLESMDKRADLQLRLQHTVEGLSVVAISYYAVSLAAYMVYPLLDPLGISKGVGTALLTPLVILLVWLMVRRIRNAFH
;
A
#
# COMPACT_ATOMS: atom_id res chain seq x y z
N MET A 1 27.27 30.63 26.11
CA MET A 1 27.19 29.55 25.09
C MET A 1 26.00 28.63 25.36
N LEU A 2 24.76 29.13 25.23
CA LEU A 2 23.57 28.31 25.54
C LEU A 2 23.26 27.27 24.45
N GLY A 3 23.59 27.57 23.18
CA GLY A 3 23.43 26.64 22.06
C GLY A 3 24.29 25.37 22.19
N LEU A 4 25.56 25.51 22.57
CA LEU A 4 26.46 24.36 22.74
C LEU A 4 26.00 23.39 23.84
N THR A 5 25.56 23.93 24.99
CA THR A 5 25.04 23.10 26.08
C THR A 5 23.79 22.34 25.66
N ARG A 6 22.89 22.99 24.92
CA ARG A 6 21.68 22.34 24.38
C ARG A 6 22.04 21.22 23.39
N VAL A 7 22.99 21.47 22.49
CA VAL A 7 23.47 20.46 21.53
C VAL A 7 24.08 19.25 22.24
N ARG A 8 24.89 19.48 23.28
CA ARG A 8 25.45 18.39 24.08
C ARG A 8 24.37 17.56 24.76
N SER A 9 23.30 18.19 25.27
CA SER A 9 22.18 17.44 25.86
C SER A 9 21.34 16.67 24.83
N LEU A 10 21.34 17.10 23.56
CA LEU A 10 20.58 16.45 22.49
C LEU A 10 21.40 15.36 21.78
N ALA A 11 22.72 15.35 21.93
CA ALA A 11 23.61 14.47 21.16
C ALA A 11 23.27 12.98 21.35
N ASP A 12 23.05 12.55 22.59
CA ASP A 12 22.72 11.15 22.89
C ASP A 12 21.36 10.77 22.31
N GLN A 13 20.35 11.64 22.49
CA GLN A 13 19.01 11.41 21.95
C GLN A 13 19.02 11.35 20.41
N MET A 14 19.75 12.27 19.76
CA MET A 14 19.93 12.24 18.31
C MET A 14 20.63 10.97 17.86
N SER A 15 21.65 10.49 18.59
CA SER A 15 22.33 9.24 18.24
C SER A 15 21.42 8.02 18.36
N ASN A 16 20.58 7.97 19.39
CA ASN A 16 19.62 6.88 19.58
C ASN A 16 18.59 6.84 18.45
N LEU A 17 17.99 8.00 18.11
CA LEU A 17 17.03 8.11 17.01
C LEU A 17 17.66 7.79 15.64
N ASP A 18 18.94 8.12 15.45
CA ASP A 18 19.67 7.80 14.22
C ASP A 18 19.86 6.29 14.04
N ASN A 19 20.22 5.61 15.14
CA ASN A 19 20.37 4.15 15.16
C ASN A 19 19.02 3.46 14.93
N GLU A 20 17.97 3.89 15.62
CA GLU A 20 16.61 3.34 15.43
C GLU A 20 16.14 3.54 13.98
N LEU A 21 16.36 4.73 13.41
CA LEU A 21 16.03 4.99 12.01
C LEU A 21 16.83 4.08 11.05
N ALA A 22 18.11 3.84 11.32
CA ALA A 22 18.95 2.96 10.52
C ALA A 22 18.47 1.49 10.59
N GLU A 23 18.13 1.01 11.80
CA GLU A 23 17.57 -0.32 12.01
C GLU A 23 16.23 -0.49 11.27
N LEU A 24 15.32 0.47 11.39
CA LEU A 24 14.03 0.45 10.70
C LEU A 24 14.19 0.46 9.18
N THR A 25 15.09 1.28 8.64
CA THR A 25 15.36 1.30 7.20
C THR A 25 15.96 -0.02 6.69
N THR A 26 16.68 -0.75 7.54
CA THR A 26 17.20 -2.09 7.22
C THR A 26 16.10 -3.14 7.29
N GLU A 27 15.22 -3.07 8.30
CA GLU A 27 14.05 -3.96 8.39
C GLU A 27 13.11 -3.77 7.20
N MET A 28 12.95 -2.54 6.72
CA MET A 28 12.17 -2.21 5.53
C MET A 28 12.68 -2.83 4.23
N THR A 29 13.92 -3.32 4.15
CA THR A 29 14.44 -4.02 2.97
C THR A 29 14.42 -5.53 3.14
N ALA A 30 14.15 -6.04 4.35
CA ALA A 30 14.04 -7.46 4.61
C ALA A 30 12.79 -8.08 3.94
N GLU A 31 12.93 -9.35 3.54
CA GLU A 31 11.89 -10.12 2.86
C GLU A 31 10.77 -10.55 3.83
N ILE A 32 11.11 -10.76 5.11
CA ILE A 32 10.20 -11.17 6.19
C ILE A 32 9.95 -9.98 7.13
N SER A 33 9.50 -8.85 6.58
CA SER A 33 9.13 -7.67 7.38
C SER A 33 7.66 -7.75 7.78
N ARG A 34 7.30 -7.24 8.97
CA ARG A 34 5.90 -6.90 9.33
C ARG A 34 5.70 -5.41 9.04
N PRO A 35 5.22 -5.02 7.84
CA PRO A 35 5.28 -3.63 7.39
C PRO A 35 4.51 -2.68 8.31
N ASP A 36 3.41 -3.14 8.90
CA ASP A 36 2.59 -2.37 9.83
C ASP A 36 3.35 -2.01 11.12
N LEU A 37 4.19 -2.92 11.63
CA LEU A 37 4.99 -2.67 12.84
C LEU A 37 6.13 -1.71 12.54
N THR A 38 6.88 -1.96 11.45
CA THR A 38 7.97 -1.09 11.01
C THR A 38 7.45 0.31 10.70
N LEU A 39 6.26 0.44 10.10
CA LEU A 39 5.62 1.73 9.82
C LEU A 39 5.27 2.47 11.12
N LYS A 40 4.70 1.77 12.10
CA LYS A 40 4.35 2.37 13.38
C LYS A 40 5.58 2.89 14.12
N ALA A 41 6.66 2.09 14.16
CA ALA A 41 7.92 2.49 14.78
C ALA A 41 8.53 3.68 14.05
N LEU A 42 8.57 3.65 12.71
CA LEU A 42 9.09 4.75 11.90
C LEU A 42 8.32 6.06 12.08
N LEU A 43 6.99 5.99 12.19
CA LEU A 43 6.17 7.16 12.49
C LEU A 43 6.45 7.72 13.89
N ALA A 44 6.71 6.86 14.88
CA ALA A 44 7.08 7.29 16.23
C ALA A 44 8.45 8.00 16.22
N THR A 45 9.49 7.38 15.64
CA THR A 45 10.82 7.99 15.51
C THR A 45 10.76 9.31 14.73
N SER A 46 9.95 9.38 13.66
CA SER A 46 9.74 10.61 12.88
C SER A 46 9.10 11.72 13.73
N ALA A 47 8.08 11.37 14.53
CA ALA A 47 7.41 12.33 15.41
C ALA A 47 8.34 12.86 16.52
N GLU A 48 9.23 12.01 17.04
CA GLU A 48 10.25 12.44 18.01
C GLU A 48 11.27 13.40 17.36
N LEU A 49 11.72 13.11 16.14
CA LEU A 49 12.62 14.02 15.39
C LEU A 49 12.00 15.38 15.13
N GLU A 50 10.74 15.41 14.69
CA GLU A 50 9.99 16.65 14.50
C GLU A 50 9.81 17.43 15.80
N THR A 51 9.52 16.72 16.89
CA THR A 51 9.41 17.34 18.22
C THR A 51 10.74 17.99 18.63
N LEU A 52 11.86 17.30 18.43
CA LEU A 52 13.19 17.83 18.71
C LEU A 52 13.54 19.04 17.85
N LEU A 53 13.23 19.00 16.55
CA LEU A 53 13.41 20.12 15.64
C LEU A 53 12.60 21.33 16.10
N ALA A 54 11.30 21.15 16.35
CA ALA A 54 10.41 22.21 16.78
C ALA A 54 10.90 22.88 18.07
N GLN A 55 11.28 22.09 19.08
CA GLN A 55 11.78 22.60 20.37
C GLN A 55 13.14 23.31 20.28
N SER A 56 13.96 22.98 19.27
CA SER A 56 15.34 23.46 19.18
C SER A 56 15.53 24.58 18.14
N SER A 57 14.62 24.69 17.18
CA SER A 57 14.64 25.64 16.06
C SER A 57 14.93 27.09 16.48
N PHE A 58 14.17 27.61 17.45
CA PHE A 58 14.34 28.97 17.95
C PHE A 58 15.75 29.20 18.53
N ARG A 59 16.30 28.23 19.26
CA ARG A 59 17.62 28.37 19.88
C ARG A 59 18.76 28.23 18.86
N PHE A 60 18.61 27.40 17.84
CA PHE A 60 19.56 27.32 16.73
C PHE A 60 19.59 28.64 15.94
N GLY A 61 18.42 29.14 15.54
CA GLY A 61 18.29 30.43 14.87
C GLY A 61 18.86 31.59 15.68
N ALA A 62 18.54 31.66 16.98
CA ALA A 62 19.12 32.67 17.87
C ALA A 62 20.64 32.54 17.98
N THR A 63 21.18 31.33 18.10
CA THR A 63 22.63 31.10 18.20
C THR A 63 23.35 31.55 16.92
N GLY A 64 22.80 31.26 15.74
CA GLY A 64 23.32 31.73 14.46
C GLY A 64 23.27 33.26 14.32
N ALA A 65 22.17 33.90 14.74
CA ALA A 65 22.06 35.36 14.73
C ALA A 65 23.08 36.02 15.68
N TYR A 66 23.31 35.43 16.86
CA TYR A 66 24.32 35.92 17.79
C TYR A 66 25.75 35.76 17.26
N GLU A 67 26.08 34.64 16.61
CA GLU A 67 27.36 34.46 15.93
C GLU A 67 27.58 35.52 14.85
N ALA A 68 26.58 35.79 14.02
CA ALA A 68 26.65 36.82 12.99
C ALA A 68 26.87 38.22 13.61
N LEU A 69 26.14 38.55 14.67
CA LEU A 69 26.28 39.82 15.38
C LEU A 69 27.68 39.98 16.00
N VAL A 70 28.20 38.95 16.66
CA VAL A 70 29.55 38.97 17.24
C VAL A 70 30.58 39.25 16.14
N ASN A 71 30.53 38.50 15.04
CA ASN A 71 31.47 38.69 13.92
C ASN A 71 31.36 40.10 13.31
N GLN A 72 30.15 40.62 13.15
CA GLN A 72 29.94 41.99 12.67
C GLN A 72 30.55 43.03 13.62
N ARG A 73 30.37 42.87 14.94
CA ARG A 73 30.92 43.81 15.94
C ARG A 73 32.44 43.79 15.94
N ILE A 74 33.05 42.61 15.82
CA ILE A 74 34.50 42.47 15.70
C ILE A 74 35.02 43.17 14.44
N ALA A 75 34.35 42.97 13.30
CA ALA A 75 34.75 43.60 12.04
C ALA A 75 34.72 45.14 12.11
N VAL A 76 33.76 45.72 12.83
CA VAL A 76 33.64 47.18 13.01
C VAL A 76 34.79 47.78 13.83
N LEU A 77 35.45 47.00 14.68
CA LEU A 77 36.62 47.46 15.44
C LEU A 77 37.83 47.78 14.56
N ARG A 78 37.86 47.28 13.30
CA ARG A 78 38.96 47.49 12.35
C ARG A 78 40.32 47.18 12.97
N GLU A 79 40.40 46.03 13.66
CA GLU A 79 41.58 45.66 14.43
C GLU A 79 42.83 45.56 13.55
N THR A 80 43.93 46.14 14.02
CA THR A 80 45.26 45.95 13.47
C THR A 80 46.14 45.24 14.49
N ARG A 81 47.12 44.47 14.01
CA ARG A 81 48.06 43.80 14.91
C ARG A 81 48.97 44.84 15.56
N MET A 82 49.05 44.81 16.89
CA MET A 82 49.98 45.65 17.65
C MET A 82 51.06 44.82 18.33
N GLY A 83 52.32 45.01 17.93
CA GLY A 83 53.47 44.38 18.59
C GLY A 83 53.42 42.84 18.61
N GLY A 84 52.91 42.22 17.55
CA GLY A 84 52.79 40.76 17.46
C GLY A 84 51.70 40.12 18.33
N ARG A 85 50.90 40.93 19.05
CA ARG A 85 49.80 40.42 19.90
C ARG A 85 48.61 39.94 19.06
N GLN A 86 47.90 38.96 19.60
CA GLN A 86 46.69 38.41 19.00
C GLN A 86 45.56 39.45 18.97
N THR A 87 44.81 39.50 17.87
CA THR A 87 43.58 40.31 17.77
C THR A 87 42.40 39.62 18.44
N PHE A 88 41.36 40.38 18.79
CA PHE A 88 40.15 39.77 19.34
C PHE A 88 39.48 38.85 18.31
N ALA A 89 39.52 39.20 17.02
CA ALA A 89 39.10 38.33 15.93
C ALA A 89 39.80 36.96 15.95
N GLU A 90 41.12 36.92 16.08
CA GLU A 90 41.89 35.67 16.13
C GLU A 90 41.60 34.85 17.38
N PHE A 91 41.39 35.52 18.52
CA PHE A 91 40.99 34.85 19.75
C PHE A 91 39.61 34.20 19.60
N MET A 92 38.63 34.94 19.08
CA MET A 92 37.27 34.46 18.86
C MET A 92 37.23 33.35 17.82
N MET A 93 37.97 33.45 16.72
CA MET A 93 38.07 32.38 15.73
C MET A 93 38.55 31.05 16.33
N ARG A 94 39.45 31.09 17.32
CA ARG A 94 39.97 29.88 17.97
C ARG A 94 39.07 29.36 19.09
N ARG A 95 38.41 30.26 19.83
CA ARG A 95 37.71 29.89 21.08
C ARG A 95 36.19 29.84 20.95
N TYR A 96 35.62 30.62 20.04
CA TYR A 96 34.18 30.76 19.83
C TYR A 96 33.70 29.95 18.62
N ASP A 97 34.33 30.12 17.45
CA ASP A 97 33.88 29.48 16.20
C ASP A 97 33.75 27.95 16.28
N PRO A 98 34.65 27.19 16.94
CA PRO A 98 34.49 25.74 17.03
C PRO A 98 33.16 25.34 17.67
N SER A 99 32.71 26.10 18.68
CA SER A 99 31.43 25.84 19.35
C SER A 99 30.24 26.13 18.43
N MET A 100 30.33 27.19 17.62
CA MET A 100 29.28 27.53 16.65
C MET A 100 29.20 26.50 15.52
N ARG A 101 30.36 26.00 15.04
CA ARG A 101 30.41 24.91 14.06
C ARG A 101 29.75 23.63 14.59
N THR A 102 29.99 23.28 15.86
CA THR A 102 29.29 22.14 16.49
C THR A 102 27.78 22.34 16.50
N VAL A 103 27.30 23.55 16.82
CA VAL A 103 25.86 23.83 16.84
C VAL A 103 25.24 23.72 15.45
N LYS A 104 25.85 24.32 14.44
CA LYS A 104 25.41 24.23 13.03
C LYS A 104 25.43 22.80 12.50
N ALA A 105 26.45 22.03 12.86
CA ALA A 105 26.55 20.62 12.45
C ALA A 105 25.43 19.77 13.08
N ALA A 106 25.08 20.01 14.35
CA ALA A 106 23.98 19.32 15.00
C ALA A 106 22.61 19.70 14.42
N GLU A 107 22.37 20.99 14.15
CA GLU A 107 21.16 21.47 13.47
C GLU A 107 21.01 20.80 12.09
N LYS A 108 22.08 20.81 11.28
CA LYS A 108 22.10 20.15 9.98
C LYS A 108 21.83 18.65 10.08
N ARG A 109 22.50 17.95 11.01
CA ARG A 109 22.30 16.51 11.22
C ARG A 109 20.85 16.19 11.58
N LEU A 110 20.23 17.01 12.45
CA LEU A 110 18.85 16.81 12.87
C LEU A 110 17.86 16.97 11.69
N HIS A 111 18.09 17.96 10.81
CA HIS A 111 17.31 18.11 9.58
C HIS A 111 17.50 16.90 8.63
N GLU A 112 18.74 16.47 8.41
CA GLU A 112 19.03 15.31 7.55
C GLU A 112 18.40 14.00 8.08
N MET A 113 18.29 13.86 9.40
CA MET A 113 17.58 12.75 10.04
C MET A 113 16.07 12.80 9.78
N SER A 114 15.43 13.96 9.97
CA SER A 114 13.99 14.11 9.68
C SER A 114 13.69 13.81 8.20
N ASP A 115 14.49 14.38 7.29
CA ASP A 115 14.34 14.14 5.86
C ASP A 115 14.49 12.65 5.49
N ARG A 116 15.42 11.93 6.13
CA ARG A 116 15.56 10.48 5.95
C ARG A 116 14.34 9.73 6.46
N ALA A 117 13.80 10.11 7.62
CA ALA A 117 12.62 9.47 8.20
C ALA A 117 11.38 9.65 7.30
N ILE A 118 11.17 10.85 6.75
CA ILE A 118 10.10 11.14 5.79
C ILE A 118 10.26 10.27 4.52
N ARG A 119 11.47 10.20 3.96
CA ARG A 119 11.73 9.36 2.77
C ARG A 119 11.47 7.89 3.05
N ALA A 120 11.95 7.38 4.19
CA ALA A 120 11.70 6.00 4.59
C ALA A 120 10.19 5.74 4.74
N GLY A 121 9.42 6.66 5.35
CA GLY A 121 7.98 6.53 5.51
C GLY A 121 7.25 6.42 4.17
N ASN A 122 7.62 7.26 3.20
CA ASN A 122 7.05 7.23 1.86
C ASN A 122 7.38 5.94 1.10
N LEU A 123 8.62 5.44 1.23
CA LEU A 123 9.04 4.18 0.61
C LEU A 123 8.28 2.98 1.20
N LEU A 124 8.13 2.92 2.52
CA LEU A 124 7.41 1.85 3.18
C LEU A 124 5.93 1.84 2.79
N ARG A 125 5.29 3.01 2.76
CA ARG A 125 3.92 3.16 2.27
C ARG A 125 3.77 2.64 0.84
N THR A 126 4.67 3.04 -0.05
CA THR A 126 4.66 2.58 -1.44
C THR A 126 4.83 1.05 -1.54
N ARG A 127 5.75 0.46 -0.76
CA ARG A 127 5.94 -1.00 -0.71
C ARG A 127 4.66 -1.72 -0.28
N VAL A 128 4.02 -1.25 0.80
CA VAL A 128 2.77 -1.83 1.32
C VAL A 128 1.63 -1.73 0.30
N ASP A 129 1.49 -0.58 -0.38
CA ASP A 129 0.45 -0.38 -1.38
C ASP A 129 0.64 -1.32 -2.58
N VAL A 130 1.87 -1.52 -3.04
CA VAL A 130 2.21 -2.48 -4.11
C VAL A 130 1.92 -3.92 -3.69
N GLU A 131 2.31 -4.33 -2.48
CA GLU A 131 2.09 -5.68 -1.97
C GLU A 131 0.59 -5.99 -1.84
N ARG A 132 -0.19 -5.05 -1.30
CA ARG A 132 -1.66 -5.17 -1.22
C ARG A 132 -2.29 -5.24 -2.61
N SER A 133 -1.80 -4.46 -3.58
CA SER A 133 -2.29 -4.52 -4.96
C SER A 133 -2.02 -5.87 -5.60
N ALA A 134 -0.83 -6.45 -5.40
CA ALA A 134 -0.47 -7.77 -5.89
C ALA A 134 -1.36 -8.86 -5.25
N GLN A 135 -1.62 -8.78 -3.94
CA GLN A 135 -2.51 -9.71 -3.25
C GLN A 135 -3.95 -9.64 -3.78
N ASN A 136 -4.47 -8.43 -4.01
CA ASN A 136 -5.80 -8.23 -4.59
C ASN A 136 -5.89 -8.79 -6.01
N GLN A 137 -4.86 -8.61 -6.84
CA GLN A 137 -4.80 -9.17 -8.18
C GLN A 137 -4.88 -10.72 -8.14
N LEU A 138 -4.10 -11.36 -7.26
CA LEU A 138 -4.14 -12.81 -7.09
C LEU A 138 -5.52 -13.30 -6.60
N LEU A 139 -6.16 -12.54 -5.72
CA LEU A 139 -7.52 -12.84 -5.26
C LEU A 139 -8.52 -12.77 -6.40
N LEU A 140 -8.48 -11.71 -7.23
CA LEU A 140 -9.34 -11.55 -8.40
C LEU A 140 -9.14 -12.69 -9.41
N GLU A 141 -7.88 -13.06 -9.71
CA GLU A 141 -7.59 -14.20 -10.58
C GLU A 141 -8.15 -15.52 -10.03
N SER A 142 -8.10 -15.72 -8.71
CA SER A 142 -8.71 -16.89 -8.07
C SER A 142 -10.24 -16.86 -8.12
N MET A 143 -10.84 -15.66 -8.08
CA MET A 143 -12.29 -15.48 -8.23
C MET A 143 -12.73 -15.79 -9.66
N ASP A 144 -12.02 -15.29 -10.67
CA ASP A 144 -12.31 -15.56 -12.08
C ASP A 144 -12.25 -17.06 -12.40
N LYS A 145 -11.22 -17.75 -11.90
CA LYS A 145 -11.11 -19.22 -12.03
C LYS A 145 -12.28 -19.95 -11.40
N ARG A 146 -12.72 -19.52 -10.21
CA ARG A 146 -13.88 -20.11 -9.53
C ARG A 146 -15.18 -19.81 -10.28
N ALA A 147 -15.34 -18.61 -10.81
CA ALA A 147 -16.49 -18.24 -11.62
C ALA A 147 -16.57 -19.05 -12.91
N ASP A 148 -15.47 -19.25 -13.64
CA ASP A 148 -15.44 -20.10 -14.84
C ASP A 148 -15.84 -21.56 -14.51
N LEU A 149 -15.34 -22.09 -13.39
CA LEU A 149 -15.72 -23.43 -12.94
C LEU A 149 -17.21 -23.51 -12.59
N GLN A 150 -17.75 -22.49 -11.91
CA GLN A 150 -19.18 -22.43 -11.59
C GLN A 150 -20.03 -22.37 -12.85
N LEU A 151 -19.63 -21.59 -13.87
CA LEU A 151 -20.31 -21.54 -15.16
C LEU A 151 -20.30 -22.90 -15.86
N ARG A 152 -19.16 -23.60 -15.87
CA ARG A 152 -19.08 -24.97 -16.44
C ARG A 152 -20.00 -25.94 -15.72
N LEU A 153 -20.00 -25.93 -14.38
CA LEU A 153 -20.89 -26.78 -13.58
C LEU A 153 -22.36 -26.45 -13.84
N GLN A 154 -22.70 -25.17 -13.93
CA GLN A 154 -24.05 -24.74 -14.29
C GLN A 154 -24.46 -25.28 -15.66
N HIS A 155 -23.62 -25.13 -16.69
CA HIS A 155 -23.89 -25.69 -18.01
C HIS A 155 -24.04 -27.21 -18.00
N THR A 156 -23.29 -27.93 -17.17
CA THR A 156 -23.47 -29.39 -17.04
C THR A 156 -24.81 -29.76 -16.41
N VAL A 157 -25.28 -29.01 -15.39
CA VAL A 157 -26.59 -29.23 -14.75
C VAL A 157 -27.72 -28.85 -15.71
N GLU A 158 -27.55 -27.78 -16.47
CA GLU A 158 -28.48 -27.36 -17.52
C GLU A 158 -28.62 -28.44 -18.60
N GLY A 159 -27.52 -29.06 -19.05
CA GLY A 159 -27.56 -30.17 -19.99
C GLY A 159 -28.36 -31.37 -19.47
N LEU A 160 -28.19 -31.71 -18.19
CA LEU A 160 -28.97 -32.77 -17.53
C LEU A 160 -30.46 -32.41 -17.42
N SER A 161 -30.78 -31.12 -17.21
CA SER A 161 -32.17 -30.65 -17.12
C SER A 161 -32.96 -30.90 -18.41
N VAL A 162 -32.32 -30.84 -19.58
CA VAL A 162 -32.97 -31.15 -20.87
C VAL A 162 -33.49 -32.58 -20.89
N VAL A 163 -32.73 -33.53 -20.34
CA VAL A 163 -33.13 -34.94 -20.25
C VAL A 163 -34.35 -35.08 -19.33
N ALA A 164 -34.29 -34.47 -18.14
CA ALA A 164 -35.39 -34.52 -17.18
C ALA A 164 -36.68 -33.88 -17.72
N ILE A 165 -36.59 -32.67 -18.30
CA ILE A 165 -37.72 -31.96 -18.90
C ILE A 165 -38.29 -32.75 -20.08
N SER A 166 -37.43 -33.32 -20.94
CA SER A 166 -37.87 -34.10 -22.10
C SER A 166 -38.66 -35.34 -21.69
N TYR A 167 -38.23 -36.05 -20.63
CA TYR A 167 -38.96 -37.20 -20.11
C TYR A 167 -40.39 -36.82 -19.69
N TYR A 168 -40.53 -35.79 -18.85
CA TYR A 168 -41.85 -35.32 -18.41
C TYR A 168 -42.70 -34.77 -19.55
N ALA A 169 -42.10 -34.03 -20.49
CA ALA A 169 -42.79 -33.48 -21.65
C ALA A 169 -43.33 -34.58 -22.58
N VAL A 170 -42.54 -35.63 -22.83
CA VAL A 170 -42.97 -36.79 -23.62
C VAL A 170 -44.14 -37.49 -22.92
N SER A 171 -44.04 -37.75 -21.61
CA SER A 171 -45.14 -38.36 -20.85
C SER A 171 -46.42 -37.53 -20.93
N LEU A 172 -46.33 -36.22 -20.75
CA LEU A 172 -47.49 -35.32 -20.79
C LEU A 172 -48.11 -35.24 -22.19
N ALA A 173 -47.28 -35.06 -23.21
CA ALA A 173 -47.73 -35.00 -24.60
C ALA A 173 -48.38 -36.32 -25.04
N ALA A 174 -47.83 -37.46 -24.61
CA ALA A 174 -48.41 -38.77 -24.87
C ALA A 174 -49.83 -38.86 -24.27
N TYR A 175 -50.02 -38.47 -23.01
CA TYR A 175 -51.35 -38.45 -22.38
C TYR A 175 -52.36 -37.55 -23.09
N MET A 176 -51.92 -36.44 -23.66
CA MET A 176 -52.79 -35.55 -24.44
C MET A 176 -53.17 -36.12 -25.80
N VAL A 177 -52.24 -36.82 -26.46
CA VAL A 177 -52.41 -37.29 -27.84
C VAL A 177 -53.12 -38.65 -27.89
N TYR A 178 -52.97 -39.51 -26.88
CA TYR A 178 -53.60 -40.84 -26.87
C TYR A 178 -55.11 -40.85 -27.13
N PRO A 179 -55.94 -40.00 -26.49
CA PRO A 179 -57.39 -39.99 -26.73
C PRO A 179 -57.76 -39.65 -28.19
N LEU A 180 -56.87 -38.97 -28.92
CA LEU A 180 -57.07 -38.63 -30.33
C LEU A 180 -56.57 -39.73 -31.27
N LEU A 181 -55.62 -40.57 -30.84
CA LEU A 181 -55.07 -41.67 -31.63
C LEU A 181 -55.89 -42.96 -31.56
N ASP A 182 -56.56 -43.20 -30.43
CA ASP A 182 -57.45 -44.36 -30.24
C ASP A 182 -58.52 -44.50 -31.35
N PRO A 183 -59.24 -43.44 -31.79
CA PRO A 183 -60.18 -43.53 -32.90
C PRO A 183 -59.52 -43.70 -34.30
N LEU A 184 -58.21 -43.46 -34.43
CA LEU A 184 -57.45 -43.60 -35.68
C LEU A 184 -56.82 -45.00 -35.85
N GLY A 185 -57.00 -45.90 -34.87
CA GLY A 185 -56.46 -47.26 -34.92
C GLY A 185 -54.93 -47.36 -34.79
N ILE A 186 -54.26 -46.26 -34.41
CA ILE A 186 -52.80 -46.23 -34.23
C ILE A 186 -52.47 -46.81 -32.86
N SER A 187 -51.59 -47.80 -32.81
CA SER A 187 -51.19 -48.41 -31.54
C SER A 187 -50.43 -47.40 -30.67
N LYS A 188 -50.69 -47.47 -29.38
CA LYS A 188 -50.06 -46.62 -28.34
C LYS A 188 -48.55 -46.49 -28.52
N GLY A 189 -47.88 -47.61 -28.82
CA GLY A 189 -46.42 -47.67 -29.00
C GLY A 189 -45.92 -46.94 -30.24
N VAL A 190 -46.63 -47.03 -31.37
CA VAL A 190 -46.24 -46.32 -32.61
C VAL A 190 -46.45 -44.81 -32.45
N GLY A 191 -47.56 -44.41 -31.83
CA GLY A 191 -47.85 -43.00 -31.54
C GLY A 191 -46.79 -42.36 -30.64
N THR A 192 -46.37 -43.05 -29.58
CA THR A 192 -45.29 -42.54 -28.71
C THR A 192 -43.92 -42.56 -29.37
N ALA A 193 -43.60 -43.59 -30.16
CA ALA A 193 -42.33 -43.66 -30.88
C ALA A 193 -42.16 -42.49 -31.85
N LEU A 194 -43.23 -42.06 -32.53
CA LEU A 194 -43.20 -40.91 -33.43
C LEU A 194 -43.17 -39.57 -32.68
N LEU A 195 -43.90 -39.47 -31.56
CA LEU A 195 -44.01 -38.25 -30.75
C LEU A 195 -42.72 -37.93 -29.99
N THR A 196 -42.01 -38.95 -29.50
CA THR A 196 -40.80 -38.81 -28.67
C THR A 196 -39.72 -37.94 -29.32
N PRO A 197 -39.23 -38.20 -30.55
CA PRO A 197 -38.20 -37.38 -31.17
C PRO A 197 -38.68 -35.94 -31.46
N LEU A 198 -39.96 -35.75 -31.77
CA LEU A 198 -40.55 -34.43 -32.00
C LEU A 198 -40.50 -33.58 -30.72
N VAL A 199 -40.92 -34.15 -29.59
CA VAL A 199 -40.94 -33.47 -28.29
C VAL A 199 -39.52 -33.18 -27.81
N ILE A 200 -38.59 -34.15 -27.94
CA ILE A 200 -37.17 -33.94 -27.58
C ILE A 200 -36.57 -32.79 -28.39
N LEU A 201 -36.80 -32.76 -29.71
CA LEU A 201 -36.32 -31.69 -30.58
C LEU A 201 -36.89 -30.33 -30.16
N LEU A 202 -38.18 -30.26 -29.86
CA LEU A 202 -38.87 -29.03 -29.47
C LEU A 202 -38.33 -28.51 -28.12
N VAL A 203 -38.21 -29.38 -27.12
CA VAL A 203 -37.63 -29.04 -25.81
C VAL A 203 -36.19 -28.56 -25.98
N TRP A 204 -35.37 -29.26 -26.78
CA TRP A 204 -34.00 -28.85 -27.04
C TRP A 204 -33.92 -27.48 -27.74
N LEU A 205 -34.74 -27.22 -28.76
CA LEU A 205 -34.81 -25.92 -29.44
C LEU A 205 -35.27 -24.81 -28.49
N MET A 206 -36.25 -25.08 -27.64
CA MET A 206 -36.77 -24.13 -26.67
C MET A 206 -35.70 -23.75 -25.64
N VAL A 207 -35.03 -24.73 -25.03
CA VAL A 207 -33.94 -24.49 -24.07
C VAL A 207 -32.77 -23.78 -24.75
N ARG A 208 -32.40 -24.18 -25.96
CA ARG A 208 -31.36 -23.51 -26.75
C ARG A 208 -31.71 -22.06 -27.06
N ARG A 209 -32.98 -21.76 -27.37
CA ARG A 209 -33.45 -20.40 -27.67
C ARG A 209 -33.44 -19.51 -26.43
N ILE A 210 -33.90 -20.02 -25.29
CA ILE A 210 -33.86 -19.31 -24.01
C ILE A 210 -32.41 -18.97 -23.65
N ARG A 211 -31.49 -19.94 -23.80
CA ARG A 211 -30.07 -19.74 -23.56
C ARG A 211 -29.48 -18.60 -24.40
N ASN A 212 -29.77 -18.57 -25.70
CA ASN A 212 -29.27 -17.54 -26.61
C ASN A 212 -29.91 -16.14 -26.38
N ALA A 213 -30.95 -16.03 -25.55
CA ALA A 213 -31.60 -14.76 -25.23
C ALA A 213 -31.15 -14.17 -23.89
N PHE A 214 -30.62 -15.00 -22.97
CA PHE A 214 -30.17 -14.61 -21.63
C PHE A 214 -28.64 -14.60 -21.45
N HIS A 215 -27.88 -15.11 -22.43
CA HIS A 215 -26.42 -14.97 -22.52
C HIS A 215 -26.09 -14.13 -23.75
#